data_AF-A0A087AD98-F1
#
_entry.id   AF-A0A087AD98-F1
#
_cell.length_a   1.000
_cell.length_b   1.000
_cell.length_c   1.000
_cell.angle_alpha   90.00
_cell.angle_beta   90.00
_cell.angle_gamma   90.00
#
_symmetry.space_group_name_H-M   'P 1'
#
loop_
_entity.id
_entity.type
_entity.pdbx_description
1 polymer ?
#
loop_
_entity_poly.entity_id
_entity_poly.type
_entity_poly.pdbx_seq_one_letter_code
_entity_poly.pdbx_strand_id
1 'polypeptide(L)'
;MSLSSLIAEYLDFQIPDYIMRDSAAVEVPKPARNNVIHTITGVRRCGKTYAMYQLMDRLLTAGTPRTRLFHFSFDDERIMPFTDHTLTDLLDAYYRMVPEALNGCYLLFDEIQEAPYWTNFIRRVAEQHNVTIVLTGSSSKLLSSDIPTNLRGRSLSREMWPLSFKEYCLFHDIPTTRIAGEYSANTRRPLQSAFVEYLNVGGFPAVQRMGTLDRMRMLQAMRMRLSSRMSWNDSAPPRCESPHVFPATPCDPQDSNSPSTPRSKPCAACRFRSPAPSCMT
;
A
#
# COMPACT_ATOMS: atom_id res chain seq x y z
N MET A 1 -13.38 -26.30 -11.02
CA MET A 1 -14.38 -25.27 -10.62
C MET A 1 -14.33 -24.16 -11.66
N SER A 2 -15.46 -23.64 -12.14
CA SER A 2 -15.44 -22.58 -13.17
C SER A 2 -15.29 -21.20 -12.52
N LEU A 3 -14.69 -20.24 -13.24
CA LEU A 3 -14.57 -18.86 -12.77
C LEU A 3 -15.94 -18.24 -12.43
N SER A 4 -16.98 -18.56 -13.21
CA SER A 4 -18.35 -18.12 -12.94
C SER A 4 -18.91 -18.68 -11.63
N SER A 5 -18.61 -19.93 -11.28
CA SER A 5 -19.03 -20.49 -9.98
C SER A 5 -18.33 -19.80 -8.81
N LEU A 6 -17.05 -19.46 -8.96
CA LEU A 6 -16.32 -18.69 -7.95
C LEU A 6 -16.91 -17.28 -7.79
N ILE A 7 -17.20 -16.59 -8.90
CA ILE A 7 -17.83 -15.27 -8.86
C ILE A 7 -19.21 -15.32 -8.18
N ALA A 8 -20.01 -16.36 -8.45
CA ALA A 8 -21.30 -16.54 -7.80
C ALA A 8 -21.15 -16.58 -6.26
N GLU A 9 -20.19 -17.34 -5.74
CA GLU A 9 -19.92 -17.40 -4.30
C GLU A 9 -19.54 -16.02 -3.72
N TYR A 10 -18.75 -15.22 -4.45
CA TYR A 10 -18.42 -13.86 -4.03
C TYR A 10 -19.60 -12.89 -4.10
N LEU A 11 -20.56 -13.10 -5.01
CA LEU A 11 -21.80 -12.33 -5.07
C LEU A 11 -22.77 -12.71 -3.94
N ASP A 12 -22.78 -13.97 -3.53
CA ASP A 12 -23.60 -14.48 -2.42
C ASP A 12 -22.97 -14.26 -1.05
N PHE A 13 -21.69 -13.85 -1.01
CA PHE A 13 -20.94 -13.60 0.22
C PHE A 13 -21.69 -12.64 1.16
N GLN A 14 -21.90 -13.12 2.39
CA GLN A 14 -22.48 -12.33 3.48
C GLN A 14 -21.37 -11.69 4.30
N ILE A 15 -21.56 -10.40 4.62
CA ILE A 15 -20.59 -9.65 5.41
C ILE A 15 -20.57 -10.25 6.84
N PRO A 16 -19.39 -10.68 7.35
CA PRO A 16 -19.30 -11.21 8.70
C PRO A 16 -19.46 -10.09 9.74
N ASP A 17 -19.81 -10.46 10.97
CA ASP A 17 -19.88 -9.51 12.08
C ASP A 17 -18.53 -8.79 12.29
N TYR A 18 -18.61 -7.49 12.52
CA TYR A 18 -17.44 -6.65 12.73
C TYR A 18 -17.72 -5.54 13.73
N ILE A 19 -16.65 -4.98 14.30
CA ILE A 19 -16.72 -3.81 15.18
C ILE A 19 -16.43 -2.56 14.35
N MET A 20 -17.36 -1.60 14.38
CA MET A 20 -17.23 -0.35 13.66
C MET A 20 -15.99 0.43 14.10
N ARG A 21 -15.19 0.82 13.10
CA ARG A 21 -13.98 1.62 13.28
C ARG A 21 -14.09 2.95 12.56
N ASP A 22 -14.14 4.04 13.33
CA ASP A 22 -14.11 5.40 12.81
C ASP A 22 -12.86 5.65 11.95
N SER A 23 -11.70 5.13 12.39
CA SER A 23 -10.42 5.29 11.66
C SER A 23 -10.39 4.58 10.31
N ALA A 24 -11.28 3.61 10.10
CA ALA A 24 -11.39 2.81 8.89
C ALA A 24 -12.45 3.35 7.91
N ALA A 25 -13.10 4.47 8.25
CA ALA A 25 -14.14 5.05 7.40
C ALA A 25 -13.55 5.58 6.07
N VAL A 26 -13.97 4.95 4.98
CA VAL A 26 -13.66 5.41 3.62
C VAL A 26 -14.91 5.98 2.98
N GLU A 27 -14.83 7.20 2.47
CA GLU A 27 -15.90 7.78 1.66
C GLU A 27 -15.51 7.69 0.19
N VAL A 28 -16.46 7.26 -0.63
CA VAL A 28 -16.25 7.02 -2.05
C VAL A 28 -17.40 7.64 -2.85
N PRO A 29 -17.13 8.18 -4.05
CA PRO A 29 -18.17 8.73 -4.90
C PRO A 29 -19.06 7.62 -5.49
N LYS A 30 -20.23 8.03 -6.01
CA LYS A 30 -21.05 7.13 -6.85
C LYS A 30 -20.27 6.68 -8.09
N PRO A 31 -20.57 5.50 -8.66
CA PRO A 31 -19.85 4.97 -9.81
C PRO A 31 -19.90 5.93 -11.01
N ALA A 32 -18.73 6.31 -11.51
CA ALA A 32 -18.58 7.17 -12.67
C ALA A 32 -17.21 6.91 -13.31
N ARG A 33 -17.09 7.20 -14.61
CA ARG A 33 -15.79 7.12 -15.31
C ARG A 33 -14.78 8.09 -14.69
N ASN A 34 -13.51 7.68 -14.69
CA ASN A 34 -12.39 8.46 -14.19
C ASN A 34 -12.48 8.82 -12.70
N ASN A 35 -13.30 8.10 -11.91
CA ASN A 35 -13.27 8.25 -10.46
C ASN A 35 -11.86 7.96 -9.93
N VAL A 36 -11.48 8.70 -8.88
CA VAL A 36 -10.23 8.45 -8.16
C VAL A 36 -10.27 7.03 -7.58
N ILE A 37 -9.17 6.29 -7.76
CA ILE A 37 -9.02 4.95 -7.23
C ILE A 37 -8.69 5.06 -5.74
N HIS A 38 -9.50 4.46 -4.89
CA HIS A 38 -9.28 4.50 -3.44
C HIS A 38 -8.46 3.29 -3.01
N THR A 39 -7.35 3.51 -2.31
CA THR A 39 -6.48 2.42 -1.85
C THR A 39 -6.35 2.45 -0.34
N ILE A 40 -6.63 1.34 0.32
CA ILE A 40 -6.42 1.12 1.75
C ILE A 40 -5.14 0.31 1.92
N THR A 41 -4.10 0.95 2.41
CA THR A 41 -2.80 0.33 2.67
C THR A 41 -2.60 0.11 4.16
N GLY A 42 -1.67 -0.74 4.55
CA GLY A 42 -1.33 -0.92 5.96
C GLY A 42 -0.83 -2.32 6.26
N VAL A 43 -0.27 -2.48 7.46
CA VAL A 43 0.36 -3.73 7.89
C VAL A 43 -0.60 -4.92 7.85
N ARG A 44 -0.07 -6.14 7.70
CA ARG A 44 -0.90 -7.36 7.77
C ARG A 44 -1.66 -7.40 9.10
N ARG A 45 -2.93 -7.82 9.04
CA ARG A 45 -3.83 -7.98 10.20
C ARG A 45 -4.19 -6.69 10.94
N CYS A 46 -4.03 -5.51 10.33
CA CYS A 46 -4.60 -4.27 10.88
C CYS A 46 -6.11 -4.11 10.63
N GLY A 47 -6.74 -4.97 9.82
CA GLY A 47 -8.19 -4.96 9.57
C GLY A 47 -8.63 -4.29 8.26
N LYS A 48 -7.78 -4.26 7.22
CA LYS A 48 -8.12 -3.67 5.91
C LYS A 48 -9.35 -4.30 5.25
N THR A 49 -9.41 -5.62 5.21
CA THR A 49 -10.58 -6.35 4.68
C THR A 49 -11.86 -5.96 5.43
N TYR A 50 -11.79 -5.82 6.75
CA TYR A 50 -12.91 -5.34 7.57
C TYR A 50 -13.29 -3.88 7.31
N ALA A 51 -12.33 -3.00 6.98
CA ALA A 51 -12.64 -1.65 6.51
C ALA A 51 -13.42 -1.68 5.19
N MET A 52 -13.11 -2.63 4.32
CA MET A 52 -13.81 -2.84 3.06
C MET A 52 -15.24 -3.36 3.29
N TYR A 53 -15.42 -4.27 4.25
CA TYR A 53 -16.74 -4.72 4.71
C TYR A 53 -17.58 -3.58 5.30
N GLN A 54 -16.99 -2.73 6.14
CA GLN A 54 -17.62 -1.50 6.65
C GLN A 54 -18.05 -0.54 5.53
N LEU A 55 -17.30 -0.49 4.42
CA LEU A 55 -17.70 0.29 3.27
C LEU A 55 -18.86 -0.37 2.52
N MET A 56 -18.81 -1.68 2.29
CA MET A 56 -19.88 -2.42 1.64
C MET A 56 -21.21 -2.26 2.38
N ASP A 57 -21.19 -2.43 3.70
CA ASP A 57 -22.39 -2.31 4.55
C ASP A 57 -23.01 -0.91 4.51
N ARG A 58 -22.18 0.14 4.53
CA ARG A 58 -22.65 1.53 4.34
C ARG A 58 -23.26 1.74 2.95
N LEU A 59 -22.68 1.19 1.89
CA LEU A 59 -23.21 1.30 0.53
C LEU A 59 -24.52 0.54 0.36
N LEU A 60 -24.65 -0.63 0.97
CA LEU A 60 -25.89 -1.41 1.02
C LEU A 60 -26.99 -0.64 1.75
N THR A 61 -26.68 -0.10 2.93
CA THR A 61 -27.60 0.72 3.73
C THR A 61 -28.04 1.98 2.98
N ALA A 62 -27.16 2.57 2.16
CA ALA A 62 -27.48 3.71 1.29
C ALA A 62 -28.33 3.33 0.04
N GLY A 63 -28.70 2.06 -0.12
CA GLY A 63 -29.57 1.58 -1.19
C GLY A 63 -28.84 1.04 -2.42
N THR A 64 -27.53 0.79 -2.35
CA THR A 64 -26.81 0.16 -3.47
C THR A 64 -27.17 -1.33 -3.55
N PRO A 65 -27.59 -1.87 -4.71
CA PRO A 65 -27.86 -3.30 -4.85
C PRO A 65 -26.61 -4.14 -4.58
N ARG A 66 -26.76 -5.26 -3.87
CA ARG A 66 -25.65 -6.18 -3.56
C ARG A 66 -24.93 -6.70 -4.80
N THR A 67 -25.65 -6.92 -5.90
CA THR A 67 -25.08 -7.36 -7.19
C THR A 67 -24.13 -6.34 -7.80
N ARG A 68 -24.26 -5.05 -7.47
CA ARG A 68 -23.38 -3.96 -7.92
C ARG A 68 -22.21 -3.69 -6.99
N LEU A 69 -22.06 -4.46 -5.91
CA LEU A 69 -20.91 -4.43 -4.99
C LEU A 69 -20.07 -5.67 -5.23
N PHE A 70 -19.12 -5.60 -6.16
CA PHE A 70 -18.28 -6.74 -6.48
C PHE A 70 -17.03 -6.75 -5.59
N HIS A 71 -17.08 -7.55 -4.52
CA HIS A 71 -15.95 -7.85 -3.66
C HIS A 71 -15.22 -9.10 -4.17
N PHE A 72 -13.89 -9.04 -4.29
CA PHE A 72 -13.07 -10.21 -4.63
C PHE A 72 -11.72 -10.16 -3.93
N SER A 73 -11.27 -11.29 -3.36
CA SER A 73 -9.95 -11.41 -2.74
C SER A 73 -8.98 -12.13 -3.65
N PHE A 74 -7.83 -11.51 -3.92
CA PHE A 74 -6.76 -12.08 -4.75
C PHE A 74 -5.83 -13.03 -3.97
N ASP A 75 -6.08 -13.22 -2.68
CA ASP A 75 -5.43 -14.24 -1.85
C ASP A 75 -6.13 -15.62 -1.97
N ASP A 76 -7.27 -15.69 -2.67
CA ASP A 76 -8.02 -16.93 -2.89
C ASP A 76 -7.26 -17.86 -3.84
N GLU A 77 -6.72 -18.97 -3.34
CA GLU A 77 -5.91 -19.91 -4.13
C GLU A 77 -6.64 -20.50 -5.35
N ARG A 78 -7.97 -20.47 -5.38
CA ARG A 78 -8.78 -21.06 -6.47
C ARG A 78 -8.70 -20.25 -7.76
N ILE A 79 -8.22 -19.00 -7.71
CA ILE A 79 -7.93 -18.18 -8.90
C ILE A 79 -6.51 -18.42 -9.44
N MET A 80 -5.67 -19.15 -8.70
CA MET A 80 -4.28 -19.40 -9.06
C MET A 80 -4.15 -20.66 -9.95
N PRO A 81 -3.15 -20.70 -10.86
CA PRO A 81 -2.17 -19.65 -11.17
C PRO A 81 -2.77 -18.49 -11.97
N PHE A 82 -2.28 -17.27 -11.74
CA PHE A 82 -2.65 -16.11 -12.55
C PHE A 82 -2.05 -16.21 -13.96
N THR A 83 -2.91 -16.09 -14.97
CA THR A 83 -2.56 -15.79 -16.37
C THR A 83 -2.70 -14.30 -16.65
N ASP A 84 -2.14 -13.82 -17.77
CA ASP A 84 -2.22 -12.43 -18.21
C ASP A 84 -3.66 -11.93 -18.43
N HIS A 85 -4.60 -12.83 -18.68
CA HIS A 85 -6.01 -12.51 -18.96
C HIS A 85 -6.92 -12.63 -17.74
N THR A 86 -6.47 -13.24 -16.63
CA THR A 86 -7.29 -13.57 -15.45
C THR A 86 -8.13 -12.42 -14.93
N LEU A 87 -7.54 -11.22 -14.83
CA LEU A 87 -8.26 -10.02 -14.35
C LEU A 87 -9.36 -9.57 -15.32
N THR A 88 -9.10 -9.68 -16.63
CA THR A 88 -10.09 -9.36 -17.66
C THR A 88 -11.19 -10.41 -17.67
N ASP A 89 -10.83 -11.69 -17.62
CA ASP A 89 -11.80 -12.79 -17.59
C ASP A 89 -12.70 -12.73 -16.35
N LEU A 90 -12.13 -12.35 -15.19
CA LEU A 90 -12.87 -12.14 -13.94
C LEU A 90 -13.94 -11.05 -14.11
N LEU A 91 -13.54 -9.90 -14.64
CA LEU A 91 -14.45 -8.76 -14.81
C LEU A 91 -15.50 -9.03 -15.90
N ASP A 92 -15.11 -9.66 -17.01
CA ASP A 92 -16.01 -10.02 -18.10
C ASP A 92 -17.01 -11.11 -17.67
N ALA A 93 -16.58 -12.07 -16.85
CA ALA A 93 -17.49 -13.04 -16.25
C ALA A 93 -18.46 -12.37 -15.28
N TYR A 94 -18.00 -11.42 -14.45
CA TYR A 94 -18.88 -10.65 -13.57
C TYR A 94 -19.92 -9.84 -14.37
N TYR A 95 -19.53 -9.11 -15.41
CA TYR A 95 -20.48 -8.35 -16.23
C TYR A 95 -21.45 -9.22 -17.03
N ARG A 96 -21.04 -10.44 -17.43
CA ARG A 96 -21.97 -11.41 -18.04
C ARG A 96 -23.04 -11.89 -17.05
N MET A 97 -22.66 -12.08 -15.79
CA MET A 97 -23.59 -12.51 -14.73
C MET A 97 -24.46 -11.36 -14.22
N VAL A 98 -23.94 -10.13 -14.25
CA VAL A 98 -24.59 -8.92 -13.73
C VAL A 98 -24.54 -7.80 -14.79
N PRO A 99 -25.33 -7.88 -15.89
CA PRO A 99 -25.26 -6.89 -16.96
C PRO A 99 -25.58 -5.46 -16.51
N GLU A 100 -26.43 -5.30 -15.49
CA GLU A 100 -26.78 -4.00 -14.92
C GLU A 100 -25.62 -3.29 -14.22
N ALA A 101 -24.52 -4.00 -13.91
CA ALA A 101 -23.30 -3.42 -13.37
C ALA A 101 -22.54 -2.56 -14.40
N LEU A 102 -22.81 -2.73 -15.70
CA LEU A 102 -22.28 -1.87 -16.76
C LEU A 102 -22.78 -0.42 -16.63
N ASN A 103 -23.94 -0.22 -16.00
CA ASN A 103 -24.50 1.10 -15.75
C ASN A 103 -23.88 1.81 -14.54
N GLY A 104 -23.07 1.10 -13.74
CA GLY A 104 -22.53 1.61 -12.49
C GLY A 104 -22.30 0.50 -11.47
N CYS A 105 -21.07 0.27 -11.05
CA CYS A 105 -20.79 -0.63 -9.93
C CYS A 105 -19.57 -0.21 -9.09
N TYR A 106 -19.47 -0.81 -7.91
CA TYR A 106 -18.30 -0.69 -7.03
C TYR A 106 -17.46 -1.96 -7.15
N LEU A 107 -16.18 -1.79 -7.43
CA LEU A 107 -15.20 -2.88 -7.49
C LEU A 107 -14.32 -2.80 -6.24
N LEU A 108 -14.45 -3.78 -5.35
CA LEU A 108 -13.74 -3.86 -4.08
C LEU A 108 -12.77 -5.04 -4.11
N PHE A 109 -11.48 -4.75 -4.30
CA PHE A 109 -10.47 -5.79 -4.51
C PHE A 109 -9.50 -5.89 -3.32
N ASP A 110 -9.49 -7.05 -2.67
CA ASP A 110 -8.64 -7.33 -1.51
C ASP A 110 -7.31 -7.94 -1.97
N GLU A 111 -6.20 -7.47 -1.39
CA GLU A 111 -4.83 -7.93 -1.69
C GLU A 111 -4.49 -7.94 -3.20
N ILE A 112 -4.95 -6.93 -3.95
CA ILE A 112 -4.79 -6.82 -5.41
C ILE A 112 -3.33 -6.97 -5.91
N GLN A 113 -2.35 -6.69 -5.04
CA GLN A 113 -0.93 -6.80 -5.41
C GLN A 113 -0.44 -8.23 -5.66
N GLU A 114 -1.25 -9.25 -5.33
CA GLU A 114 -0.96 -10.65 -5.68
C GLU A 114 -1.21 -10.94 -7.16
N ALA A 115 -2.11 -10.18 -7.81
CA ALA A 115 -2.38 -10.32 -9.23
C ALA A 115 -1.30 -9.61 -10.09
N PRO A 116 -0.75 -10.25 -11.14
CA PRO A 116 0.19 -9.59 -12.05
C PRO A 116 -0.51 -8.50 -12.89
N TYR A 117 0.25 -7.49 -13.31
CA TYR A 117 -0.19 -6.38 -14.17
C TYR A 117 -1.43 -5.59 -13.71
N TRP A 118 -1.87 -5.77 -12.46
CA TRP A 118 -3.10 -5.21 -11.92
C TRP A 118 -3.22 -3.69 -12.09
N THR A 119 -2.11 -2.95 -11.98
CA THR A 119 -2.11 -1.49 -12.11
C THR A 119 -2.61 -1.02 -13.48
N ASN A 120 -2.18 -1.66 -14.56
CA ASN A 120 -2.61 -1.31 -15.91
C ASN A 120 -4.07 -1.67 -16.12
N PHE A 121 -4.50 -2.82 -15.58
CA PHE A 121 -5.87 -3.27 -15.61
C PHE A 121 -6.81 -2.27 -14.89
N ILE A 122 -6.51 -1.92 -13.64
CA ILE A 122 -7.34 -1.00 -12.85
C ILE A 122 -7.42 0.39 -13.49
N ARG A 123 -6.29 0.90 -14.02
CA ARG A 123 -6.30 2.18 -14.75
C ARG A 123 -7.25 2.14 -15.95
N ARG A 124 -7.12 1.12 -16.80
CA ARG A 124 -7.99 0.91 -17.97
C ARG A 124 -9.46 0.85 -17.53
N VAL A 125 -9.76 0.08 -16.49
CA VAL A 125 -11.13 -0.14 -16.02
C VAL A 125 -11.74 1.16 -15.48
N ALA A 126 -11.00 1.94 -14.68
CA ALA A 126 -11.45 3.23 -14.17
C ALA A 126 -11.73 4.24 -15.30
N GLU A 127 -10.96 4.21 -16.38
CA GLU A 127 -11.12 5.13 -17.52
C GLU A 127 -12.31 4.76 -18.43
N GLN A 128 -12.56 3.46 -18.61
CA GLN A 128 -13.52 2.97 -19.60
C GLN A 128 -14.93 2.71 -19.04
N HIS A 129 -15.05 2.39 -17.75
CA HIS A 129 -16.30 1.95 -17.15
C HIS A 129 -16.83 2.92 -16.09
N ASN A 130 -18.15 2.92 -15.87
CA ASN A 130 -18.77 3.66 -14.78
C ASN A 130 -18.54 2.91 -13.46
N VAL A 131 -17.38 3.09 -12.85
CA VAL A 131 -16.99 2.31 -11.67
C VAL A 131 -16.39 3.18 -10.58
N THR A 132 -16.58 2.76 -9.33
CA THR A 132 -15.78 3.24 -8.20
C THR A 132 -14.92 2.09 -7.72
N ILE A 133 -13.60 2.26 -7.73
CA ILE A 133 -12.65 1.19 -7.41
C ILE A 133 -12.05 1.44 -6.03
N VAL A 134 -12.11 0.40 -5.18
CA VAL A 134 -11.50 0.37 -3.86
C VAL A 134 -10.57 -0.83 -3.80
N LEU A 135 -9.33 -0.59 -3.41
CA LEU A 135 -8.27 -1.59 -3.37
C LEU A 135 -7.76 -1.71 -1.93
N THR A 136 -7.32 -2.90 -1.54
CA THR A 136 -6.48 -3.06 -0.35
C THR A 136 -5.12 -3.65 -0.72
N GLY A 137 -4.14 -3.48 0.15
CA GLY A 137 -2.95 -4.32 0.12
C GLY A 137 -2.00 -4.11 1.29
N SER A 138 -1.26 -5.17 1.61
CA SER A 138 -0.55 -5.30 2.88
C SER A 138 0.92 -4.84 2.92
N SER A 139 1.42 -4.17 1.87
CA SER A 139 2.87 -4.02 1.65
C SER A 139 3.30 -2.66 1.09
N SER A 140 4.59 -2.35 1.30
CA SER A 140 5.33 -1.30 0.61
C SER A 140 5.25 -1.40 -0.92
N LYS A 141 4.76 -2.50 -1.53
CA LYS A 141 4.43 -2.54 -2.96
C LYS A 141 3.34 -1.53 -3.38
N LEU A 142 2.46 -1.10 -2.48
CA LEU A 142 1.47 -0.05 -2.73
C LEU A 142 1.91 1.34 -2.23
N LEU A 143 2.93 1.39 -1.37
CA LEU A 143 3.39 2.61 -0.66
C LEU A 143 4.80 3.08 -1.06
N SER A 144 5.63 2.24 -1.68
CA SER A 144 6.94 2.66 -2.15
C SER A 144 6.76 3.71 -3.23
N SER A 145 7.77 4.55 -3.39
CA SER A 145 7.98 5.54 -4.46
C SER A 145 7.66 5.08 -5.90
N ASP A 146 7.32 3.80 -6.06
CA ASP A 146 6.85 3.09 -7.24
C ASP A 146 5.32 2.94 -7.28
N ILE A 147 4.51 3.89 -6.76
CA ILE A 147 3.16 4.07 -7.36
C ILE A 147 3.46 4.17 -8.85
N PRO A 148 3.07 3.18 -9.67
CA PRO A 148 3.49 3.15 -11.06
C PRO A 148 3.08 4.49 -11.64
N THR A 149 3.94 5.16 -12.42
CA THR A 149 3.70 6.52 -12.94
C THR A 149 2.25 6.70 -13.45
N ASN A 150 1.73 5.61 -13.98
CA ASN A 150 0.37 5.33 -14.41
C ASN A 150 -0.79 5.58 -13.42
N LEU A 151 -0.58 5.61 -12.09
CA LEU A 151 -1.61 5.88 -11.06
C LEU A 151 -1.39 7.18 -10.31
N ARG A 152 -0.31 7.93 -10.62
CA ARG A 152 -0.03 9.22 -9.97
C ARG A 152 -1.15 10.23 -10.28
N GLY A 153 -1.69 10.84 -9.23
CA GLY A 153 -2.81 11.80 -9.32
C GLY A 153 -4.18 11.18 -9.63
N ARG A 154 -4.25 9.85 -9.84
CA ARG A 154 -5.50 9.11 -10.10
C ARG A 154 -5.89 8.16 -8.96
N SER A 155 -5.05 8.08 -7.93
CA SER A 155 -5.29 7.25 -6.75
C SER A 155 -5.16 8.07 -5.47
N LEU A 156 -6.02 7.78 -4.50
CA LEU A 156 -5.99 8.31 -3.15
C LEU A 156 -5.70 7.15 -2.20
N SER A 157 -4.48 7.12 -1.67
CA SER A 157 -4.07 6.12 -0.69
C SER A 157 -4.35 6.60 0.73
N ARG A 158 -4.91 5.72 1.55
CA ARG A 158 -5.09 5.91 3.00
C ARG A 158 -4.38 4.78 3.71
N GLU A 159 -3.48 5.12 4.62
CA GLU A 159 -2.80 4.14 5.47
C GLU A 159 -3.66 3.83 6.70
N MET A 160 -3.94 2.55 6.89
CA MET A 160 -4.72 2.02 8.00
C MET A 160 -3.81 1.46 9.08
N TRP A 161 -3.92 2.06 10.25
CA TRP A 161 -3.16 1.67 11.43
C TRP A 161 -3.89 0.59 12.26
N PRO A 162 -3.18 -0.11 13.16
CA PRO A 162 -3.81 -0.88 14.23
C PRO A 162 -4.79 -0.02 15.04
N LEU A 163 -5.62 -0.66 15.87
CA LEU A 163 -6.59 0.00 16.74
C LEU A 163 -5.90 1.11 17.53
N SER A 164 -6.45 2.31 17.45
CA SER A 164 -6.16 3.37 18.40
C SER A 164 -6.61 2.96 19.82
N PHE A 165 -6.13 3.64 20.86
CA PHE A 165 -6.57 3.34 22.21
C PHE A 165 -8.10 3.47 22.40
N LYS A 166 -8.74 4.44 21.72
CA LYS A 166 -10.20 4.59 21.72
C LYS A 166 -10.89 3.34 21.13
N GLU A 167 -10.39 2.85 19.99
CA GLU A 167 -10.94 1.65 19.34
C GLU A 167 -10.62 0.37 20.13
N TYR A 168 -9.46 0.31 20.80
CA TYR A 168 -9.15 -0.76 21.75
C TYR A 168 -10.17 -0.79 22.88
N CYS A 169 -10.47 0.36 23.49
CA CYS A 169 -11.50 0.44 24.52
C CYS A 169 -12.86 -0.04 24.00
N LEU A 170 -13.26 0.37 22.79
CA LEU A 170 -14.48 -0.11 22.15
C LEU A 170 -14.46 -1.64 21.95
N PHE A 171 -13.32 -2.20 21.54
CA PHE A 171 -13.14 -3.64 21.32
C PHE A 171 -13.29 -4.48 22.59
N HIS A 172 -13.02 -3.88 23.75
CA HIS A 172 -13.09 -4.49 25.08
C HIS A 172 -14.29 -3.97 25.90
N ASP A 173 -15.27 -3.32 25.25
CA ASP A 173 -16.49 -2.80 25.88
C ASP A 173 -16.23 -1.81 27.03
N ILE A 174 -15.13 -1.06 26.96
CA ILE A 174 -14.72 -0.08 27.96
C ILE A 174 -15.30 1.29 27.59
N PRO A 175 -16.16 1.88 28.44
CA PRO A 175 -16.80 3.15 28.14
C PRO A 175 -15.79 4.30 28.10
N THR A 176 -15.77 5.02 26.98
CA THR A 176 -14.92 6.20 26.76
C THR A 176 -15.70 7.51 26.84
N THR A 177 -16.96 7.46 27.28
CA THR A 177 -17.86 8.63 27.34
C THR A 177 -17.33 9.66 28.34
N ARG A 178 -17.17 10.89 27.85
CA ARG A 178 -16.81 12.07 28.66
C ARG A 178 -18.06 12.81 29.08
N ILE A 179 -18.05 13.38 30.28
CA ILE A 179 -19.00 14.43 30.70
C ILE A 179 -18.19 15.71 30.81
N ALA A 180 -18.51 16.73 30.01
CA ALA A 180 -17.83 18.04 30.01
C ALA A 180 -16.29 17.99 29.87
N GLY A 181 -15.73 16.97 29.20
CA GLY A 181 -14.28 16.83 29.02
C GLY A 181 -13.55 16.13 30.18
N GLU A 182 -14.26 15.84 31.27
CA GLU A 182 -13.71 15.16 32.45
C GLU A 182 -14.18 13.71 32.53
N TYR A 183 -13.37 12.89 33.20
CA TYR A 183 -13.71 11.51 33.54
C TYR A 183 -13.91 11.41 35.04
N SER A 184 -15.01 10.77 35.46
CA SER A 184 -15.20 10.43 36.87
C SER A 184 -14.07 9.51 37.35
N ALA A 185 -13.80 9.48 38.65
CA ALA A 185 -12.81 8.55 39.22
C ALA A 185 -13.13 7.07 38.87
N ASN A 186 -14.42 6.73 38.79
CA ASN A 186 -14.90 5.39 38.44
C ASN A 186 -14.65 5.03 36.96
N THR A 187 -14.63 6.02 36.05
CA THR A 187 -14.27 5.80 34.64
C THR A 187 -12.76 5.88 34.42
N ARG A 188 -12.06 6.72 35.18
CA ARG A 188 -10.62 6.94 35.04
C ARG A 188 -9.79 5.70 35.36
N ARG A 189 -10.10 4.98 36.44
CA ARG A 189 -9.34 3.79 36.86
C ARG A 189 -9.37 2.66 35.80
N PRO A 190 -10.54 2.23 35.28
CA PRO A 190 -10.60 1.26 34.18
C PRO A 190 -9.84 1.73 32.93
N LEU A 191 -9.95 3.01 32.54
CA LEU A 191 -9.23 3.54 31.39
C LEU A 191 -7.70 3.53 31.59
N GLN A 192 -7.21 3.84 32.79
CA GLN A 192 -5.77 3.76 33.09
C GLN A 192 -5.28 2.31 33.01
N SER A 193 -6.03 1.36 33.58
CA SER A 193 -5.70 -0.06 33.48
C SER A 193 -5.70 -0.54 32.03
N ALA A 194 -6.71 -0.17 31.26
CA ALA A 194 -6.81 -0.49 29.84
C ALA A 194 -5.67 0.11 29.02
N PHE A 195 -5.22 1.32 29.36
CA PHE A 195 -4.10 1.97 28.68
C PHE A 195 -2.79 1.22 28.92
N VAL A 196 -2.52 0.77 30.16
CA VAL A 196 -1.36 -0.07 30.45
C VAL A 196 -1.42 -1.38 29.67
N GLU A 197 -2.58 -2.04 29.64
CA GLU A 197 -2.75 -3.27 28.86
C GLU A 197 -2.58 -3.03 27.36
N TYR A 198 -3.11 -1.93 26.83
CA TYR A 198 -2.93 -1.54 25.43
C TYR A 198 -1.45 -1.36 25.07
N LEU A 199 -0.62 -0.81 25.97
CA LEU A 199 0.83 -0.67 25.74
C LEU A 199 1.54 -2.04 25.73
N ASN A 200 1.07 -3.01 26.51
CA ASN A 200 1.63 -4.36 26.56
C ASN A 200 1.17 -5.25 25.39
N VAL A 201 -0.09 -5.14 24.99
CA VAL A 201 -0.75 -5.99 23.97
C VAL A 201 -0.60 -5.39 22.57
N GLY A 202 -0.63 -4.07 22.47
CA GLY A 202 -0.70 -3.33 21.21
C GLY A 202 -2.11 -3.29 20.62
N GLY A 203 -2.24 -2.59 19.48
CA GLY A 203 -3.52 -2.32 18.82
C GLY A 203 -3.95 -3.32 17.75
N PHE A 204 -3.28 -4.46 17.54
CA PHE A 204 -3.65 -5.37 16.44
C PHE A 204 -4.98 -6.07 16.74
N PRO A 205 -6.06 -5.91 15.93
CA PRO A 205 -7.36 -6.53 16.20
C PRO A 205 -7.28 -8.05 16.38
N ALA A 206 -6.48 -8.71 15.54
CA ALA A 206 -6.37 -10.17 15.50
C ALA A 206 -5.84 -10.79 16.81
N VAL A 207 -5.14 -10.04 17.67
CA VAL A 207 -4.49 -10.59 18.87
C VAL A 207 -5.17 -10.19 20.19
N GLN A 208 -6.21 -9.36 20.12
CA GLN A 208 -6.88 -8.80 21.30
C GLN A 208 -7.49 -9.87 22.20
N ARG A 209 -8.07 -10.92 21.61
CA ARG A 209 -8.73 -12.03 22.34
C ARG A 209 -7.86 -13.28 22.48
N MET A 210 -6.58 -13.21 22.14
CA MET A 210 -5.65 -14.35 22.25
C MET A 210 -5.04 -14.44 23.64
N GLY A 211 -4.71 -15.66 24.08
CA GLY A 211 -3.88 -15.88 25.26
C GLY A 211 -2.45 -15.33 25.06
N THR A 212 -1.75 -15.04 26.16
CA THR A 212 -0.45 -14.35 26.14
C THR A 212 0.60 -15.02 25.24
N LEU A 213 0.74 -16.34 25.33
CA LEU A 213 1.75 -17.08 24.55
C LEU A 213 1.44 -17.06 23.04
N ASP A 214 0.20 -17.29 22.66
CA ASP A 214 -0.21 -17.27 21.24
C ASP A 214 -0.12 -15.86 20.66
N ARG A 215 -0.51 -14.85 21.44
CA ARG A 215 -0.33 -13.44 21.09
C ARG A 215 1.15 -13.12 20.82
N MET A 216 2.05 -13.51 21.72
CA MET A 216 3.49 -13.28 21.55
C MET A 216 4.02 -13.94 20.28
N ARG A 217 3.69 -15.23 20.06
CA ARG A 217 4.08 -15.97 18.84
C ARG A 217 3.54 -15.28 17.58
N MET A 218 2.29 -14.87 17.61
CA MET A 218 1.62 -14.21 16.50
C MET A 218 2.27 -12.85 16.17
N LEU A 219 2.55 -12.02 17.17
CA LEU A 219 3.22 -10.73 17.00
C LEU A 219 4.68 -10.88 16.54
N GLN A 220 5.40 -11.89 17.05
CA GLN A 220 6.76 -12.23 16.59
C GLN A 220 6.77 -12.66 15.12
N ALA A 221 5.79 -13.49 14.70
CA ALA A 221 5.64 -13.89 13.31
C ALA A 221 5.35 -12.69 12.39
N MET A 222 4.62 -11.67 12.88
CA MET A 222 4.40 -10.42 12.14
C MET A 222 5.69 -9.57 12.01
N ARG A 223 6.55 -9.56 13.04
CA ARG A 223 7.84 -8.84 13.02
C ARG A 223 8.82 -9.39 11.96
N MET A 224 8.83 -10.70 11.72
CA MET A 224 9.80 -11.32 10.80
C MET A 224 9.64 -10.93 9.32
N ARG A 225 8.47 -10.46 8.88
CA ARG A 225 8.28 -9.96 7.49
C ARG A 225 8.61 -8.48 7.29
N LEU A 226 8.82 -7.71 8.37
CA LEU A 226 9.36 -6.34 8.27
C LEU A 226 10.90 -6.34 8.22
N SER A 227 11.54 -7.33 8.85
CA SER A 227 13.01 -7.46 8.89
C SER A 227 13.63 -8.06 7.64
N SER A 228 12.92 -8.88 6.86
CA SER A 228 13.48 -9.57 5.68
C SER A 228 13.60 -8.68 4.42
N ARG A 229 13.41 -7.35 4.56
CA ARG A 229 13.70 -6.34 3.52
C ARG A 229 14.64 -5.23 3.97
N MET A 230 15.17 -5.31 5.19
CA MET A 230 16.38 -4.60 5.61
C MET A 230 17.50 -5.62 5.69
N SER A 231 17.88 -6.21 4.54
CA SER A 231 19.28 -6.58 4.38
C SER A 231 20.04 -5.27 4.43
N TRP A 232 20.57 -4.97 5.62
CA TRP A 232 21.72 -4.10 5.72
C TRP A 232 22.72 -4.59 4.69
N ASN A 233 23.04 -3.70 3.75
CA ASN A 233 24.22 -3.86 2.93
C ASN A 233 25.37 -3.84 3.93
N ASP A 234 25.93 -5.00 4.28
CA ASP A 234 27.25 -5.11 4.91
C ASP A 234 28.31 -4.70 3.87
N SER A 235 28.23 -3.45 3.43
CA SER A 235 29.34 -2.73 2.84
C SER A 235 29.77 -1.76 3.92
N ALA A 236 30.78 -2.18 4.69
CA ALA A 236 31.57 -1.30 5.52
C ALA A 236 31.84 0.02 4.77
N PRO A 237 31.80 1.19 5.43
CA PRO A 237 32.20 2.43 4.77
C PRO A 237 33.61 2.21 4.18
N PRO A 238 33.88 2.63 2.92
CA PRO A 238 35.21 2.52 2.38
C PRO A 238 36.16 3.23 3.34
N ARG A 239 37.13 2.49 3.86
CA ARG A 239 38.22 3.08 4.65
C ARG A 239 38.84 4.15 3.76
N CYS A 240 38.99 5.37 4.27
CA CYS A 240 39.82 6.37 3.63
C CYS A 240 41.25 5.80 3.55
N GLU A 241 41.60 5.24 2.40
CA GLU A 241 42.99 4.95 2.08
C GLU A 241 43.69 6.30 1.87
N SER A 242 44.73 6.49 2.68
CA SER A 242 45.64 7.63 2.64
C SER A 242 46.15 7.91 1.22
N PRO A 243 46.34 9.18 0.83
CA PRO A 243 46.69 9.53 -0.54
C PRO A 243 48.04 8.90 -0.91
N HIS A 244 48.01 8.02 -1.91
CA HIS A 244 49.19 7.54 -2.59
C HIS A 244 49.93 8.74 -3.20
N VAL A 245 51.09 9.03 -2.61
CA VAL A 245 52.13 9.89 -3.18
C VAL A 245 52.58 9.25 -4.49
N PHE A 246 52.21 9.83 -5.63
CA PHE A 246 52.82 9.48 -6.90
C PHE A 246 54.22 10.11 -6.95
N PRO A 247 55.29 9.32 -7.20
CA PRO A 247 56.62 9.87 -7.35
C PRO A 247 56.74 10.64 -8.67
N ALA A 248 57.36 11.82 -8.60
CA ALA A 248 57.70 12.64 -9.76
C ALA A 248 58.77 11.94 -10.60
N THR A 249 58.49 11.70 -11.88
CA THR A 249 59.50 11.30 -12.86
C THR A 249 60.06 12.55 -13.56
N PRO A 250 61.40 12.70 -13.72
CA PRO A 250 62.00 13.92 -14.23
C PRO A 250 61.85 14.05 -15.76
N CYS A 251 61.66 15.27 -16.24
CA CYS A 251 61.87 15.63 -17.64
C CYS A 251 63.38 15.68 -17.93
N ASP A 252 63.80 15.06 -19.03
CA ASP A 252 65.09 15.37 -19.66
C ASP A 252 64.90 15.95 -21.08
N PRO A 253 65.79 16.86 -21.52
CA PRO A 253 65.58 17.78 -22.63
C PRO A 253 66.34 17.38 -23.90
N GLN A 254 65.94 18.00 -25.04
CA GLN A 254 66.63 18.20 -26.34
C GLN A 254 65.61 17.96 -27.48
N ASP A 255 65.48 18.74 -28.57
CA ASP A 255 66.36 19.74 -29.15
C ASP A 255 65.59 20.86 -29.88
N SER A 256 66.28 21.99 -30.00
CA SER A 256 65.97 23.25 -30.67
C SER A 256 65.77 23.17 -32.19
N ASN A 257 64.79 23.90 -32.74
CA ASN A 257 64.98 25.07 -33.63
C ASN A 257 63.72 25.37 -34.49
N SER A 258 63.28 26.62 -34.38
CA SER A 258 62.24 27.36 -35.12
C SER A 258 62.58 27.62 -36.61
N PRO A 259 61.80 28.42 -37.40
CA PRO A 259 60.39 28.82 -37.31
C PRO A 259 59.60 28.67 -38.63
N SER A 260 58.27 28.78 -38.55
CA SER A 260 57.40 29.69 -39.33
C SER A 260 56.03 29.08 -39.69
N THR A 261 55.02 29.95 -39.58
CA THR A 261 53.55 29.86 -39.74
C THR A 261 53.00 28.82 -40.74
N PRO A 262 51.76 28.30 -40.53
CA PRO A 262 50.65 28.72 -41.39
C PRO A 262 49.20 28.60 -40.84
N ARG A 263 48.25 28.91 -41.74
CA ARG A 263 46.78 29.00 -41.69
C ARG A 263 46.00 27.69 -41.36
N SER A 264 44.70 27.92 -41.11
CA SER A 264 43.50 27.11 -41.44
C SER A 264 43.05 25.91 -40.58
N LYS A 265 41.73 25.94 -40.28
CA LYS A 265 40.77 24.97 -39.66
C LYS A 265 40.90 23.49 -40.12
N PRO A 266 40.04 22.55 -39.64
CA PRO A 266 39.57 22.20 -38.28
C PRO A 266 39.67 20.68 -38.00
N CYS A 267 39.55 20.20 -36.75
CA CYS A 267 38.93 18.89 -36.48
C CYS A 267 38.49 18.72 -35.01
N ALA A 268 37.43 17.94 -34.83
CA ALA A 268 36.66 17.74 -33.62
C ALA A 268 37.29 16.74 -32.64
N ALA A 269 36.94 16.93 -31.36
CA ALA A 269 36.73 15.92 -30.30
C ALA A 269 37.40 16.33 -28.98
N CYS A 270 36.60 16.76 -28.01
CA CYS A 270 36.52 16.13 -26.68
C CYS A 270 35.67 17.00 -25.75
N ARG A 271 34.74 16.30 -25.09
CA ARG A 271 33.80 16.83 -24.11
C ARG A 271 34.57 17.28 -22.86
N PHE A 272 34.24 18.46 -22.34
CA PHE A 272 34.44 18.78 -20.92
C PHE A 272 33.12 19.27 -20.33
N ARG A 273 32.57 18.46 -19.42
CA ARG A 273 31.57 18.85 -18.43
C ARG A 273 32.30 19.26 -17.16
N SER A 274 31.80 20.30 -16.49
CA SER A 274 31.72 20.56 -15.03
C SER A 274 31.79 22.08 -14.80
N PRO A 275 31.23 22.66 -13.70
CA PRO A 275 31.11 22.03 -12.37
C PRO A 275 29.78 22.22 -11.60
N ALA A 276 29.65 21.40 -10.56
CA ALA A 276 28.61 21.41 -9.53
C ALA A 276 28.77 22.58 -8.53
N PRO A 277 27.70 22.97 -7.80
CA PRO A 277 27.75 24.02 -6.79
C PRO A 277 28.16 23.50 -5.40
N SER A 278 28.92 24.33 -4.69
CA SER A 278 29.46 24.13 -3.34
C SER A 278 28.43 24.39 -2.23
N CYS A 279 28.44 23.55 -1.19
CA CYS A 279 27.78 23.80 0.10
C CYS A 279 28.61 24.77 0.95
N MET A 280 27.94 25.69 1.63
CA MET A 280 28.47 26.53 2.70
C MET A 280 28.49 25.79 4.04
N THR A 281 29.46 26.19 4.85
CA THR A 281 29.82 25.80 6.24
C THR A 281 28.68 25.74 7.24
#